data_AF-A0A5N0YMD9-F1
#
_entry.id   AF-A0A5N0YMD9-F1
#
_cell.length_a   1.000
_cell.length_b   1.000
_cell.length_c   1.000
_cell.angle_alpha   90.00
_cell.angle_beta   90.00
_cell.angle_gamma   90.00
#
_symmetry.space_group_name_H-M   'P 1'
#
loop_
_entity.id
_entity.type
_entity.pdbx_description
1 polymer ?
#
loop_
_entity_poly.entity_id
_entity_poly.type
_entity_poly.pdbx_seq_one_letter_code
_entity_poly.pdbx_strand_id
1 'polypeptide(L)' 'MYADSNKIKWLLFESGQSITQIHNETGIPMSTISDLVKQKSSIEQMRLNNASKLTELAEKTSSKLTKVVDKYPEKT' A
#
# COMPACT_ATOMS: atom_id res chain seq x y z
N MET A 1 -16.71 -1.74 -2.34
CA MET A 1 -15.27 -1.98 -2.52
C MET A 1 -14.83 -1.33 -3.83
N TYR A 2 -13.81 -0.48 -3.81
CA TYR A 2 -13.21 0.12 -5.01
C TYR A 2 -11.71 -0.15 -5.03
N ALA A 3 -11.07 0.05 -6.18
CA ALA A 3 -9.63 -0.09 -6.34
C ALA A 3 -9.05 1.16 -7.01
N ASP A 4 -7.91 1.61 -6.51
CA ASP A 4 -7.19 2.77 -7.02
C ASP A 4 -5.73 2.34 -7.28
N SER A 5 -5.38 2.21 -8.55
CA SER A 5 -4.07 1.74 -8.99
C SER A 5 -2.93 2.68 -8.61
N ASN A 6 -3.18 3.99 -8.52
CA ASN A 6 -2.17 4.96 -8.13
C ASN A 6 -1.83 4.82 -6.65
N LYS A 7 -2.85 4.66 -5.79
CA LYS A 7 -2.65 4.39 -4.36
C LYS A 7 -1.92 3.07 -4.12
N ILE A 8 -2.24 2.04 -4.90
CA ILE A 8 -1.57 0.75 -4.82
C ILE A 8 -0.10 0.88 -5.24
N LYS A 9 0.20 1.60 -6.33
CA LYS A 9 1.59 1.88 -6.75
C LYS A 9 2.36 2.60 -5.65
N TRP A 10 1.79 3.67 -5.08
CA TRP A 10 2.40 4.40 -3.98
C TRP A 10 2.70 3.49 -2.79
N LEU A 11 1.75 2.64 -2.39
CA LEU A 11 1.96 1.68 -1.31
C LEU A 11 3.12 0.73 -1.60
N LEU A 12 3.16 0.14 -2.80
CA LEU A 12 4.14 -0.90 -3.16
C LEU A 12 5.56 -0.36 -3.38
N PHE A 13 5.72 0.90 -3.80
CA PHE A 13 7.00 1.42 -4.25
C PHE A 13 7.51 2.63 -3.46
N GLU A 14 6.63 3.43 -2.86
CA GLU A 14 6.99 4.74 -2.29
C GLU A 14 6.73 4.84 -0.78
N SER A 15 5.79 4.07 -0.25
CA SER A 15 5.37 4.18 1.16
C SER A 15 6.41 3.70 2.19
N GLY A 16 7.46 3.02 1.75
CA GLY A 16 8.45 2.38 2.62
C GLY A 16 7.96 1.13 3.36
N GLN A 17 6.72 0.67 3.08
CA GLN A 17 6.20 -0.58 3.65
C GLN A 17 6.91 -1.80 3.07
N SER A 18 7.34 -2.70 3.94
CA SER A 18 7.87 -4.00 3.54
C SER A 18 6.76 -4.97 3.11
N ILE A 19 7.11 -5.95 2.27
CA ILE A 19 6.21 -7.04 1.85
C ILE A 19 5.56 -7.72 3.06
N THR A 20 6.33 -7.96 4.13
CA THR A 20 5.85 -8.57 5.36
C THR A 20 4.80 -7.73 6.08
N GLN A 21 4.99 -6.40 6.15
CA GLN A 21 3.99 -5.51 6.75
C GLN A 21 2.70 -5.49 5.93
N ILE A 22 2.81 -5.37 4.60
CA ILE A 22 1.64 -5.40 3.70
C ILE A 22 0.88 -6.72 3.85
N HIS A 23 1.59 -7.85 3.94
CA HIS A 23 0.98 -9.16 4.19
C HIS A 23 0.21 -9.18 5.51
N ASN A 24 0.84 -8.77 6.61
CA ASN A 24 0.22 -8.81 7.94
C ASN A 24 -1.04 -7.93 8.03
N GLU A 25 -1.06 -6.80 7.32
CA GLU A 25 -2.19 -5.85 7.33
C GLU A 25 -3.32 -6.24 6.37
N THR A 26 -3.02 -6.88 5.23
CA THR A 26 -4.02 -7.19 4.18
C THR A 26 -4.45 -8.66 4.13
N GLY A 27 -3.62 -9.56 4.67
CA GLY A 27 -3.74 -11.00 4.49
C GLY A 27 -3.46 -11.50 3.07
N ILE A 28 -2.95 -10.64 2.16
CA ILE A 28 -2.59 -11.07 0.80
C ILE A 28 -1.30 -11.89 0.89
N PRO A 29 -1.19 -13.04 0.19
CA PRO A 29 0.02 -13.86 0.22
C PRO A 29 1.28 -13.05 -0.13
N MET A 30 2.36 -13.27 0.63
CA MET A 30 3.65 -12.59 0.39
C MET A 30 4.17 -12.81 -1.04
N SER A 31 3.92 -13.99 -1.62
CA SER A 31 4.28 -14.29 -3.02
C SER A 31 3.56 -13.36 -4.00
N THR A 32 2.25 -13.16 -3.83
CA THR A 32 1.46 -12.22 -4.65
C THR A 32 1.97 -10.79 -4.53
N ILE A 33 2.25 -10.33 -3.31
CA ILE A 33 2.80 -8.98 -3.09
C ILE A 33 4.20 -8.88 -3.72
N SER A 34 5.05 -9.90 -3.56
CA SER A 34 6.38 -9.95 -4.19
C SER A 34 6.29 -9.93 -5.70
N ASP A 35 5.32 -10.60 -6.32
CA ASP A 35 5.16 -10.62 -7.77
C ASP A 35 4.70 -9.26 -8.30
N LEU A 36 3.85 -8.54 -7.55
CA LEU A 36 3.47 -7.16 -7.87
C LEU A 36 4.66 -6.20 -7.76
N VAL A 37 5.46 -6.29 -6.70
CA VAL A 37 6.66 -5.46 -6.51
C VAL A 37 7.72 -5.76 -7.58
N LYS A 38 7.89 -7.04 -7.94
CA LYS A 38 8.79 -7.45 -9.04
C LYS A 38 8.19 -7.22 -10.42
N GLN A 39 6.99 -6.64 -10.52
CA GLN A 39 6.26 -6.39 -11.76
C GLN A 39 6.05 -7.64 -12.62
N LYS A 40 6.08 -8.84 -12.00
CA LYS A 40 5.71 -10.10 -12.63
C LYS A 40 4.20 -10.25 -12.81
N SER A 41 3.44 -9.46 -12.04
CA SER A 41 1.98 -9.36 -12.13
C SER A 41 1.58 -7.90 -12.27
N SER A 42 0.56 -7.63 -13.08
CA SER A 42 0.03 -6.28 -13.28
C SER A 42 -0.93 -5.89 -12.16
N ILE A 43 -0.75 -4.67 -11.64
CA ILE A 43 -1.69 -4.05 -10.69
C ILE A 43 -3.10 -3.94 -11.31
N GLU A 44 -3.18 -3.72 -12.62
CA GLU A 44 -4.44 -3.55 -13.35
C GLU A 44 -5.17 -4.88 -13.59
N GLN A 45 -4.46 -6.01 -13.54
CA GLN A 45 -5.03 -7.34 -13.79
C GLN A 45 -5.23 -8.15 -12.51
N MET A 46 -5.01 -7.57 -11.33
CA MET A 46 -5.21 -8.28 -10.06
C MET A 46 -6.70 -8.42 -9.70
N ARG A 47 -7.02 -9.39 -8.83
CA ARG A 47 -8.39 -9.55 -8.31
C ARG A 47 -8.82 -8.30 -7.55
N LEU A 48 -10.04 -7.82 -7.82
CA LEU A 48 -10.61 -6.62 -7.20
C LEU A 48 -10.52 -6.65 -5.67
N ASN A 49 -10.74 -7.81 -5.04
CA ASN A 49 -10.60 -7.96 -3.58
C ASN A 49 -9.19 -7.60 -3.07
N ASN A 50 -8.14 -8.07 -3.74
CA ASN A 50 -6.76 -7.74 -3.38
C ASN A 50 -6.46 -6.27 -3.65
N ALA A 51 -6.96 -5.74 -4.79
CA ALA A 51 -6.80 -4.35 -5.14
C ALA A 51 -7.43 -3.42 -4.09
N SER A 52 -8.68 -3.70 -3.68
CA SER A 52 -9.37 -2.94 -2.64
C SER A 52 -8.63 -2.96 -1.30
N LYS A 53 -8.14 -4.12 -0.86
CA LYS A 53 -7.36 -4.23 0.37
C LYS A 53 -6.08 -3.40 0.34
N LEU A 54 -5.37 -3.41 -0.79
CA LEU A 54 -4.16 -2.61 -0.97
C LEU A 54 -4.48 -1.11 -1.00
N THR A 55 -5.58 -0.71 -1.65
CA THR A 55 -6.06 0.67 -1.63
C THR A 55 -6.41 1.14 -0.22
N GLU A 56 -7.13 0.34 0.56
CA GLU A 56 -7.47 0.67 1.95
C GLU A 56 -6.22 0.81 2.84
N LEU A 57 -5.21 -0.05 2.64
CA LEU A 57 -3.94 0.05 3.37
C LEU A 57 -3.15 1.30 2.96
N ALA A 58 -3.13 1.64 1.67
CA ALA A 58 -2.47 2.86 1.18
C ALA A 58 -3.06 4.12 1.85
N GLU A 59 -4.39 4.19 1.95
CA GLU A 59 -5.10 5.30 2.59
C GLU A 59 -4.83 5.40 4.09
N LYS A 60 -4.87 4.26 4.79
CA LYS A 60 -4.49 4.20 6.21
C LYS A 60 -3.05 4.67 6.42
N THR A 61 -2.13 4.26 5.55
CA THR A 61 -0.70 4.59 5.66
C THR A 61 -0.47 6.08 5.40
N SER A 62 -1.09 6.63 4.36
CA SER A 62 -1.05 8.07 4.04
C SER A 62 -1.67 8.93 5.15
N SER A 63 -2.82 8.52 5.70
CA SER A 63 -3.45 9.20 6.84
C SER A 63 -2.60 9.14 8.13
N LYS A 64 -1.83 8.06 8.31
CA LYS A 64 -0.89 7.97 9.44
C LYS A 64 0.29 8.92 9.27
N LEU A 65 0.83 9.05 8.06
CA LEU A 65 1.95 9.97 7.78
C LEU A 65 1.57 11.44 8.01
N THR A 66 0.39 11.86 7.55
CA THR A 66 -0.11 13.24 7.78
C THR A 66 -0.22 13.58 9.27
N LYS A 67 -0.74 12.65 10.08
CA LYS A 67 -0.83 12.83 11.54
C LYS A 67 0.52 12.88 12.26
N VAL A 68 1.57 12.30 11.69
CA VAL A 68 2.93 12.36 12.26
C VAL A 68 3.58 13.71 11.97
N VAL A 69 3.37 14.27 10.77
CA VAL A 69 3.89 15.60 10.38
C VAL A 69 3.28 16.70 11.27
N ASP A 70 1.98 16.62 11.57
CA ASP A 70 1.33 17.60 12.45
C ASP A 70 1.81 17.55 13.92
N LYS A 71 2.47 16.46 14.35
CA LYS A 71 2.93 16.29 15.74
C LYS A 71 4.28 16.95 16.01
N TYR A 72 5.03 17.33 14.98
CA TYR A 72 6.31 18.04 15.09
C TYR A 72 6.40 19.13 14.02
N PRO A 73 5.75 20.30 14.21
CA PRO A 73 6.03 21.44 13.35
C PRO A 73 7.51 21.76 13.49
N GLU A 74 8.23 21.75 12.37
CA GLU A 74 9.62 22.20 12.34
C GLU A 74 9.69 23.57 13.01
N LYS A 75 10.43 23.66 14.12
CA LYS A 75 10.74 24.94 14.75
C LYS A 75 11.75 25.64 13.85
N THR A 76 11.26 26.49 12.96
CA THR A 76 12.04 27.55 12.33
C THR A 76 12.44 28.61 13.36
#